data_AF-A0A9E0IEN1-F1
#
_entry.id   AF-A0A9E0IEN1-F1
#
_cell.length_a   1.000
_cell.length_b   1.000
_cell.length_c   1.000
_cell.angle_alpha   90.00
_cell.angle_beta   90.00
_cell.angle_gamma   90.00
#
_symmetry.space_group_name_H-M   'P 1'
#
loop_
_entity.id
_entity.type
_entity.pdbx_description
1 polymer ?
#
loop_
_entity_poly.entity_id
_entity_poly.type
_entity_poly.pdbx_seq_one_letter_code
_entity_poly.pdbx_strand_id
1 'polypeptide(L)'
;GDWLHGGTPEKIQETIVQGRNGNMAPIAAAVGTPDDVKNVANYVMSLSNSPHDAARAALGKEKFAVCAACHGPDGKGMQAIGSANLTDNIWLHGFGESTIVGHINNGIVNIMPPQGQLLTKGQLHVLVSYIWGLSNKS
;
A
#
# COMPACT_ATOMS: atom_id res chain seq x y z
N GLY A 1 -13.97 -2.83 2.22
CA GLY A 1 -12.66 -2.45 2.80
C GLY A 1 -11.61 -2.44 1.71
N ASP A 2 -10.52 -1.70 1.90
CA ASP A 2 -9.34 -1.80 1.04
C ASP A 2 -8.51 -3.06 1.40
N TRP A 3 -7.95 -3.72 0.39
CA TRP A 3 -7.27 -5.01 0.52
C TRP A 3 -6.01 -5.07 -0.33
N LEU A 4 -4.85 -5.06 0.31
CA LEU A 4 -3.55 -5.15 -0.35
C LEU A 4 -3.35 -6.46 -1.13
N HIS A 5 -3.84 -7.60 -0.62
CA HIS A 5 -3.64 -8.91 -1.25
C HIS A 5 -4.94 -9.59 -1.73
N GLY A 6 -6.03 -8.81 -1.85
CA GLY A 6 -7.35 -9.31 -2.19
C GLY A 6 -8.22 -9.66 -0.97
N GLY A 7 -9.52 -9.35 -1.07
CA GLY A 7 -10.48 -9.48 0.03
C GLY A 7 -11.45 -10.64 -0.07
N THR A 8 -11.25 -11.58 -1.00
CA THR A 8 -12.08 -12.80 -1.06
C THR A 8 -11.70 -13.73 0.09
N PRO A 9 -12.61 -14.59 0.57
CA PRO A 9 -12.29 -15.56 1.62
C PRO A 9 -11.05 -16.41 1.32
N GLU A 10 -10.85 -16.80 0.07
CA GLU A 10 -9.69 -17.58 -0.38
C GLU A 10 -8.40 -16.78 -0.24
N LYS A 11 -8.39 -15.50 -0.61
CA LYS A 11 -7.21 -14.62 -0.50
C LYS A 11 -6.87 -14.25 0.93
N ILE A 12 -7.89 -14.07 1.77
CA ILE A 12 -7.72 -13.89 3.21
C ILE A 12 -7.10 -15.16 3.81
N GLN A 13 -7.63 -16.34 3.48
CA GLN A 13 -7.09 -17.61 3.95
C GLN A 13 -5.63 -17.81 3.49
N GLU A 14 -5.33 -17.54 2.22
CA GLU A 14 -4.00 -17.66 1.65
C GLU A 14 -3.00 -16.76 2.39
N THR A 15 -3.38 -15.50 2.65
CA THR A 15 -2.60 -14.54 3.43
C THR A 15 -2.33 -15.05 4.84
N ILE A 16 -3.35 -15.56 5.54
CA ILE A 16 -3.18 -16.07 6.91
C ILE A 16 -2.26 -17.29 6.96
N VAL A 17 -2.44 -18.22 6.03
CA VAL A 17 -1.70 -19.49 6.02
C VAL A 17 -0.23 -19.27 5.65
N GLN A 18 0.01 -18.55 4.57
CA GLN A 18 1.35 -18.42 3.97
C GLN A 18 2.11 -17.19 4.46
N GLY A 19 1.43 -16.25 5.10
CA GLY A 19 2.00 -14.95 5.37
C GLY A 19 2.11 -14.09 4.10
N ARG A 20 2.54 -12.85 4.31
CA ARG A 20 2.82 -11.88 3.25
C ARG A 20 4.00 -11.00 3.63
N ASN A 21 4.82 -10.69 2.63
CA ASN A 21 5.90 -9.72 2.74
C ASN A 21 5.63 -8.61 1.73
N GLY A 22 5.21 -7.45 2.21
CA GLY A 22 5.17 -6.23 1.42
C GLY A 22 6.55 -5.57 1.45
N ASN A 23 7.10 -5.23 0.29
CA ASN A 23 8.41 -4.58 0.22
C ASN A 23 8.36 -3.41 -0.76
N MET A 24 8.43 -2.20 -0.24
CA MET A 24 8.70 -1.00 -1.00
C MET A 24 10.18 -0.67 -0.83
N ALA A 25 10.99 -0.88 -1.85
CA ALA A 25 12.41 -0.55 -1.79
C ALA A 25 12.63 0.98 -1.73
N PRO A 26 13.78 1.45 -1.24
CA PRO A 26 14.23 2.83 -1.46
C PRO A 26 14.26 3.16 -2.96
N ILE A 27 13.49 4.16 -3.39
CA ILE A 27 13.39 4.55 -4.80
C ILE A 27 13.79 6.02 -5.05
N ALA A 28 14.23 6.75 -4.04
CA ALA A 28 14.61 8.17 -4.17
C ALA A 28 15.60 8.42 -5.32
N ALA A 29 16.61 7.54 -5.49
CA ALA A 29 17.59 7.67 -6.58
C ALA A 29 16.96 7.55 -7.98
N ALA A 30 15.89 6.77 -8.13
CA ALA A 30 15.15 6.66 -9.39
C ALA A 30 14.21 7.84 -9.62
N VAL A 31 13.69 8.45 -8.54
CA VAL A 31 12.85 9.66 -8.60
C VAL A 31 13.68 10.90 -8.99
N GLY A 32 14.89 11.03 -8.44
CA GLY A 32 15.85 12.08 -8.78
C GLY A 32 16.32 12.86 -7.56
N THR A 33 16.12 14.17 -7.57
CA THR A 33 16.61 15.07 -6.52
C THR A 33 15.73 15.01 -5.25
N PRO A 34 16.21 15.51 -4.09
CA PRO A 34 15.37 15.64 -2.90
C PRO A 34 14.11 16.47 -3.12
N ASP A 35 14.17 17.48 -3.99
CA ASP A 35 12.98 18.26 -4.35
C ASP A 35 12.03 17.47 -5.26
N ASP A 36 12.53 16.64 -6.17
CA ASP A 36 11.69 15.71 -6.94
C ASP A 36 10.93 14.74 -6.02
N VAL A 37 11.58 14.27 -4.96
CA VAL A 37 10.95 13.41 -3.95
C VAL A 37 9.81 14.14 -3.22
N LYS A 38 10.00 15.41 -2.85
CA LYS A 38 8.91 16.22 -2.27
C LYS A 38 7.79 16.50 -3.27
N ASN A 39 8.14 16.72 -4.54
CA ASN A 39 7.17 16.97 -5.60
C ASN A 39 6.28 15.74 -5.82
N VAL A 40 6.88 14.56 -5.97
CA VAL A 40 6.10 13.32 -6.14
C VAL A 40 5.33 12.96 -4.86
N ALA A 41 5.85 13.26 -3.67
CA ALA A 41 5.10 13.08 -2.42
C ALA A 41 3.81 13.93 -2.40
N ASN A 42 3.88 15.18 -2.84
CA ASN A 42 2.69 16.03 -2.99
C ASN A 42 1.75 15.54 -4.08
N TYR A 43 2.27 14.99 -5.18
CA TYR A 43 1.42 14.36 -6.19
C TYR A 43 0.69 13.12 -5.63
N VAL A 44 1.38 12.27 -4.87
CA VAL A 44 0.78 11.11 -4.20
C VAL A 44 -0.33 11.54 -3.23
N MET A 45 -0.13 12.60 -2.44
CA MET A 45 -1.19 13.14 -1.59
C MET A 45 -2.40 13.66 -2.40
N SER A 46 -2.16 14.22 -3.58
CA SER A 46 -3.23 14.70 -4.46
C SER A 46 -4.12 13.57 -5.00
N LEU A 47 -3.59 12.34 -5.13
CA LEU A 47 -4.33 11.18 -5.64
C LEU A 47 -5.52 10.78 -4.74
N SER A 48 -5.41 11.05 -3.44
CA SER A 48 -6.47 10.81 -2.45
C SER A 48 -7.27 12.07 -2.10
N ASN A 49 -7.04 13.19 -2.81
CA ASN A 49 -7.54 14.52 -2.47
C ASN A 49 -7.12 14.99 -1.06
N SER A 50 -6.00 14.49 -0.54
CA SER A 50 -5.45 14.96 0.73
C SER A 50 -4.87 16.38 0.59
N PRO A 51 -4.76 17.17 1.67
CA PRO A 51 -4.08 18.47 1.62
C PRO A 51 -2.65 18.35 1.07
N HIS A 52 -2.33 19.17 0.08
CA HIS A 52 -1.04 19.13 -0.62
C HIS A 52 -0.69 20.50 -1.23
N ASP A 53 0.58 20.69 -1.58
CA ASP A 53 1.03 21.81 -2.41
C ASP A 53 0.75 21.50 -3.89
N ALA A 54 -0.16 22.27 -4.49
CA ALA A 54 -0.60 22.07 -5.88
C ALA A 54 0.52 22.30 -6.91
N ALA A 55 1.45 23.23 -6.67
CA ALA A 55 2.56 23.50 -7.58
C ALA A 55 3.54 22.32 -7.56
N ARG A 56 3.84 21.79 -6.37
CA ARG A 56 4.65 20.58 -6.22
C ARG A 56 3.99 19.35 -6.81
N ALA A 57 2.69 19.18 -6.61
CA ALA A 57 1.95 18.06 -7.20
C ALA A 57 1.99 18.09 -8.73
N ALA A 58 1.85 19.26 -9.34
CA ALA A 58 1.98 19.42 -10.79
C ALA A 58 3.37 18.97 -11.30
N LEU A 59 4.45 19.38 -10.61
CA LEU A 59 5.82 18.98 -10.93
C LEU A 59 6.08 17.49 -10.65
N GLY A 60 5.42 16.93 -9.64
CA GLY A 60 5.58 15.54 -9.21
C GLY A 60 4.89 14.53 -10.12
N LYS A 61 3.93 14.97 -10.93
CA LYS A 61 3.12 14.09 -11.79
C LYS A 61 3.97 13.24 -12.74
N GLU A 62 4.98 13.83 -13.37
CA GLU A 62 5.87 13.09 -14.28
C GLU A 62 6.75 12.09 -13.53
N LYS A 63 7.18 12.44 -12.31
CA LYS A 63 8.00 11.58 -11.45
C LYS A 63 7.25 10.37 -10.94
N PHE A 64 5.92 10.43 -10.89
CA PHE A 64 5.07 9.29 -10.51
C PHE A 64 5.22 8.08 -11.43
N ALA A 65 5.76 8.23 -12.65
CA ALA A 65 6.07 7.09 -13.53
C ALA A 65 6.92 6.01 -12.84
N VAL A 66 7.82 6.40 -11.93
CA VAL A 66 8.62 5.47 -11.11
C VAL A 66 7.73 4.70 -10.12
N CYS A 67 6.79 5.39 -9.48
CA CYS A 67 5.85 4.79 -8.53
C CYS A 67 4.84 3.87 -9.23
N ALA A 68 4.40 4.24 -10.44
CA ALA A 68 3.42 3.51 -11.23
C ALA A 68 3.85 2.08 -11.60
N ALA A 69 5.16 1.81 -11.63
CA ALA A 69 5.68 0.47 -11.87
C ALA A 69 5.17 -0.57 -10.84
N CYS A 70 4.90 -0.13 -9.60
CA CYS A 70 4.37 -1.00 -8.55
C CYS A 70 2.97 -0.59 -8.11
N HIS A 71 2.63 0.70 -8.10
CA HIS A 71 1.32 1.19 -7.65
C HIS A 71 0.31 1.36 -8.79
N GLY A 72 0.67 1.03 -10.03
CA GLY A 72 -0.16 1.17 -11.20
C GLY A 72 -0.21 2.62 -11.73
N PRO A 73 -0.58 2.80 -13.01
CA PRO A 73 -0.60 4.12 -13.65
C PRO A 73 -1.61 5.09 -13.01
N ASP A 74 -2.68 4.56 -12.42
CA ASP A 74 -3.69 5.33 -11.69
C ASP A 74 -3.47 5.32 -10.16
N GLY A 75 -2.37 4.73 -9.68
CA GLY A 75 -2.03 4.68 -8.26
C GLY A 75 -2.90 3.76 -7.42
N LYS A 76 -3.73 2.89 -8.02
CA LYS A 76 -4.64 2.01 -7.27
C LYS A 76 -3.99 0.79 -6.62
N GLY A 77 -2.69 0.63 -6.77
CA GLY A 77 -1.98 -0.53 -6.26
C GLY A 77 -2.16 -1.77 -7.14
N MET A 78 -1.47 -2.84 -6.75
CA MET A 78 -1.43 -4.12 -7.44
C MET A 78 -1.50 -5.23 -6.40
N GLN A 79 -2.65 -5.90 -6.35
CA GLN A 79 -2.88 -6.95 -5.35
C GLN A 79 -1.91 -8.14 -5.46
N ALA A 80 -1.41 -8.39 -6.67
CA ALA A 80 -0.43 -9.45 -6.94
C ALA A 80 0.85 -9.30 -6.12
N ILE A 81 1.26 -8.07 -5.79
CA ILE A 81 2.47 -7.77 -5.01
C ILE A 81 2.18 -7.07 -3.69
N GLY A 82 0.92 -6.81 -3.36
CA GLY A 82 0.56 -6.15 -2.09
C GLY A 82 0.79 -4.65 -2.08
N SER A 83 0.95 -4.00 -3.23
CA SER A 83 1.19 -2.55 -3.24
C SER A 83 -0.09 -1.79 -2.91
N ALA A 84 0.08 -0.76 -2.09
CA ALA A 84 -1.03 0.03 -1.57
C ALA A 84 -1.74 0.84 -2.66
N ASN A 85 -3.05 1.01 -2.47
CA ASN A 85 -3.82 2.00 -3.18
C ASN A 85 -3.50 3.39 -2.63
N LEU A 86 -2.89 4.24 -3.45
CA LEU A 86 -2.51 5.62 -3.09
C LEU A 86 -3.64 6.62 -3.31
N THR A 87 -4.76 6.18 -3.89
CA THR A 87 -5.93 7.02 -4.23
C THR A 87 -7.00 7.03 -3.14
N ASP A 88 -6.87 6.20 -2.11
CA ASP A 88 -7.78 6.19 -0.98
C ASP A 88 -7.19 6.89 0.25
N ASN A 89 -7.98 6.95 1.31
CA ASN A 89 -7.63 7.62 2.56
C ASN A 89 -7.16 6.63 3.65
N ILE A 90 -6.69 5.44 3.26
CA ILE A 90 -6.30 4.36 4.18
C ILE A 90 -4.77 4.27 4.22
N TRP A 91 -4.17 4.83 5.28
CA TRP A 91 -2.72 4.87 5.45
C TRP A 91 -2.27 3.98 6.61
N LEU A 92 -1.63 2.85 6.31
CA LEU A 92 -1.13 1.91 7.33
C LEU A 92 0.11 2.44 8.07
N HIS A 93 0.97 3.20 7.38
CA HIS A 93 2.29 3.64 7.88
C HIS A 93 2.39 5.14 8.11
N GLY A 94 1.26 5.75 8.48
CA GLY A 94 1.13 7.20 8.61
C GLY A 94 0.95 7.91 7.27
N PHE A 95 0.59 9.19 7.35
CA PHE A 95 0.28 10.04 6.20
C PHE A 95 1.08 11.36 6.26
N GLY A 96 1.01 12.15 5.19
CA GLY A 96 1.63 13.47 5.08
C GLY A 96 2.99 13.46 4.37
N GLU A 97 3.42 14.65 3.92
CA GLU A 97 4.62 14.81 3.09
C GLU A 97 5.86 14.19 3.72
N SER A 98 6.16 14.50 4.98
CA SER A 98 7.36 13.99 5.67
C SER A 98 7.39 12.45 5.71
N THR A 99 6.23 11.84 5.93
CA THR A 99 6.07 10.38 6.01
C THR A 99 6.30 9.77 4.63
N ILE A 100 5.66 10.30 3.58
CA ILE A 100 5.81 9.80 2.21
C ILE A 100 7.24 9.99 1.72
N VAL A 101 7.86 11.15 1.97
CA VAL A 101 9.27 11.41 1.67
C VAL A 101 10.17 10.41 2.41
N GLY A 102 9.89 10.12 3.68
CA GLY A 102 10.61 9.12 4.46
C GLY A 102 10.55 7.73 3.83
N HIS A 103 9.38 7.32 3.37
CA HIS A 103 9.14 6.03 2.72
C HIS A 103 9.82 5.93 1.35
N ILE A 104 9.81 7.00 0.55
CA ILE A 104 10.51 7.05 -0.74
C ILE A 104 12.03 6.92 -0.56
N ASN A 105 12.57 7.54 0.48
CA ASN A 105 14.01 7.54 0.77
C ASN A 105 14.51 6.25 1.41
N ASN A 106 13.74 5.68 2.33
CA ASN A 106 14.21 4.55 3.16
C ASN A 106 13.54 3.22 2.82
N GLY A 107 12.49 3.23 2.01
CA GLY A 107 11.64 2.07 1.79
C GLY A 107 10.81 1.69 3.01
N ILE A 108 9.99 0.66 2.85
CA ILE A 108 9.19 0.05 3.93
C ILE A 108 9.12 -1.46 3.68
N VAL A 109 9.32 -2.24 4.74
CA VAL A 109 9.07 -3.68 4.75
C VAL A 109 7.96 -4.00 5.74
N ASN A 110 6.94 -4.70 5.27
CA ASN A 110 5.81 -5.17 6.07
C ASN A 110 5.74 -6.67 6.06
N ILE A 111 5.64 -7.26 7.25
CA ILE A 111 5.59 -8.71 7.42
C ILE A 111 4.30 -9.06 8.13
N MET A 112 3.48 -9.86 7.46
CA MET A 112 2.42 -10.65 8.06
C MET A 112 2.96 -12.09 8.15
N PRO A 113 3.36 -12.57 9.34
CA PRO A 113 3.96 -13.91 9.47
C PRO A 113 2.94 -15.02 9.16
N PRO A 114 3.37 -16.15 8.57
CA PRO A 114 2.51 -17.30 8.34
C PRO A 114 1.94 -17.85 9.65
N GLN A 115 0.63 -18.06 9.69
CA GLN A 115 -0.08 -18.64 10.83
C GLN A 115 -0.55 -20.08 10.56
N GLY A 116 -0.25 -20.64 9.39
CA GLY A 116 -0.78 -21.94 8.95
C GLY A 116 -0.43 -23.13 9.86
N GLN A 117 0.71 -23.08 10.56
CA GLN A 117 1.12 -24.13 11.50
C GLN A 117 0.53 -23.95 12.91
N LEU A 118 -0.10 -22.81 13.19
CA LEU A 118 -0.64 -22.45 14.49
C LEU A 118 -2.15 -22.68 14.58
N LEU A 119 -2.82 -22.82 13.44
CA LEU A 119 -4.28 -22.89 13.36
C LEU A 119 -4.73 -24.23 12.76
N THR A 120 -5.72 -24.85 13.41
CA THR A 120 -6.46 -25.97 12.80
C THR A 120 -7.33 -25.48 11.64
N LYS A 121 -7.76 -26.39 10.75
CA LYS A 121 -8.67 -26.05 9.64
C LYS A 121 -9.97 -25.37 10.12
N GLY A 122 -10.53 -25.82 11.24
CA GLY A 122 -11.74 -25.24 11.81
C GLY A 122 -11.51 -23.81 12.33
N GLN A 123 -10.43 -23.58 13.07
CA GLN A 123 -10.05 -22.24 13.54
C GLN A 123 -9.78 -21.28 12.37
N LEU A 124 -9.08 -21.76 11.34
CA LEU A 124 -8.81 -20.97 10.14
C LEU A 124 -10.10 -20.55 9.43
N HIS A 125 -11.05 -21.47 9.25
CA HIS A 125 -12.32 -21.17 8.61
C HIS A 125 -13.15 -20.12 9.37
N VAL A 126 -13.22 -20.23 10.70
CA VAL A 126 -13.89 -19.25 11.56
C VAL A 126 -13.20 -17.89 11.47
N LEU A 127 -11.86 -17.85 11.53
CA LEU A 127 -11.09 -16.62 11.45
C LEU A 127 -11.26 -15.91 10.11
N VAL A 128 -11.18 -16.66 9.00
CA VAL A 128 -11.42 -16.13 7.64
C VAL A 128 -12.82 -15.53 7.54
N SER A 129 -13.83 -16.24 8.02
CA SER A 129 -15.23 -15.78 8.02
C SER A 129 -15.41 -14.51 8.84
N TYR A 130 -14.79 -14.44 10.03
CA TYR A 130 -14.80 -13.26 10.88
C TYR A 130 -14.17 -12.04 10.18
N ILE A 131 -12.95 -12.19 9.66
CA ILE A 131 -12.22 -11.11 8.98
C ILE A 131 -12.99 -10.64 7.74
N TRP A 132 -13.51 -11.56 6.94
CA TRP A 132 -14.33 -11.24 5.77
C TRP A 132 -15.59 -10.46 6.15
N GLY A 133 -16.26 -10.87 7.23
CA GLY A 133 -17.45 -10.20 7.78
C GLY A 133 -17.19 -8.77 8.27
N LEU A 134 -15.96 -8.43 8.70
CA LEU A 134 -15.61 -7.05 9.08
C LEU A 134 -15.76 -6.07 7.90
N SER A 135 -15.54 -6.56 6.66
CA SER A 135 -15.62 -5.76 5.44
C SER A 135 -16.90 -6.00 4.62
N ASN A 136 -17.72 -6.99 4.96
CA ASN A 136 -18.95 -7.37 4.26
C ASN A 136 -20.09 -7.53 5.28
N LYS A 137 -20.46 -6.41 5.90
CA LYS A 137 -21.56 -6.37 6.86
C LYS A 137 -22.89 -6.42 6.11
N SER A 138 -23.79 -7.28 6.58
CA SER A 138 -25.20 -7.36 6.14
C SER A 138 -26.01 -6.15 6.56
#